data_AF-A0A7S2MM10-F1
#
_entry.id   AF-A0A7S2MM10-F1
#
_cell.length_a   1.000
_cell.length_b   1.000
_cell.length_c   1.000
_cell.angle_alpha   90.00
_cell.angle_beta   90.00
_cell.angle_gamma   90.00
#
_symmetry.space_group_name_H-M   'P 1'
#
loop_
_entity.id
_entity.type
_entity.pdbx_description
1 polymer ?
#
loop_
_entity_poly.entity_id
_entity_poly.type
_entity_poly.pdbx_seq_one_letter_code
_entity_poly.pdbx_strand_id
1 'polypeptide(L)'
;AILFFGQDSVDFATIDRAFHSCFMAMLGSWDWDDMKQIGLIRAFLWFFTFMLIMVMLLLNMLLAIIMEAYSQVKGLAENEPSLAMQIETMIRRFQQNRRGERVRLKDIWAALLKYENHDDDAMLRSERLLFPRFLVDIVPGIPKSQALRTLTTSKDAWDAINQEPFDPKVLQETLQRTEQRLDNMVLCATWLGSKFAAYEQELEAGPQVGPQVSNKGDSFADDPTASGTLKEGGRPNEDAEQEEDESDIQGAIEAVKEIAQERTAELADGVASVLGEEMRGLERRQA
;
A
#
# COMPACT_ATOMS: atom_id res chain seq x y z
N ALA A 1 46.42 1.03 31.77
CA ALA A 1 47.87 1.18 31.53
C ALA A 1 48.52 2.01 32.65
N ILE A 2 48.22 3.31 32.75
CA ILE A 2 48.89 4.25 33.70
C ILE A 2 48.73 3.84 35.18
N LEU A 3 47.53 3.44 35.61
CA LEU A 3 47.30 2.99 36.99
C LEU A 3 47.95 1.65 37.35
N PHE A 4 48.24 0.81 36.36
CA PHE A 4 48.79 -0.54 36.57
C PHE A 4 50.30 -0.62 36.35
N PHE A 5 50.86 0.23 35.49
CA PHE A 5 52.27 0.18 35.07
C PHE A 5 53.00 1.51 35.24
N GLY A 6 52.33 2.57 35.72
CA GLY A 6 52.92 3.91 35.79
C GLY A 6 54.04 4.09 36.81
N GLN A 7 54.17 3.19 37.79
CA GLN A 7 55.30 3.20 38.75
C GLN A 7 56.49 2.34 38.28
N ASP A 8 56.22 1.32 37.45
CA ASP A 8 57.20 0.28 37.12
C ASP A 8 57.72 0.37 35.68
N SER A 9 57.08 1.18 34.82
CA SER A 9 57.49 1.40 33.44
C SER A 9 57.61 2.89 33.12
N VAL A 10 58.76 3.25 32.54
CA VAL A 10 59.05 4.61 32.09
C VAL A 10 58.16 5.03 30.92
N ASP A 11 57.63 4.06 30.16
CA ASP A 11 56.69 4.28 29.05
C ASP A 11 55.27 4.61 29.49
N PHE A 12 54.89 4.20 30.71
CA PHE A 12 53.57 4.47 31.28
C PHE A 12 53.59 5.54 32.37
N ALA A 13 54.73 6.21 32.57
CA ALA A 13 54.94 7.20 33.63
C ALA A 13 54.16 8.51 33.43
N THR A 14 53.88 8.91 32.17
CA THR A 14 53.12 10.13 31.84
C THR A 14 51.97 9.78 30.91
N ILE A 15 50.84 10.50 31.02
CA ILE A 15 49.63 10.24 30.21
C ILE A 15 49.92 10.26 28.71
N ASP A 16 50.68 11.26 28.25
CA ASP A 16 51.02 11.46 26.84
C ASP A 16 51.90 10.31 26.30
N ARG A 17 52.95 9.95 27.05
CA ARG A 17 53.82 8.82 26.71
C ARG A 17 53.07 7.49 26.74
N ALA A 18 52.22 7.28 27.72
CA ALA A 18 51.37 6.09 27.82
C ALA A 18 50.40 5.98 26.63
N PHE A 19 49.84 7.11 26.18
CA PHE A 19 48.99 7.16 25.00
C PHE A 19 49.77 6.79 23.74
N HIS A 20 50.96 7.38 23.53
CA HIS A 20 51.84 7.05 22.42
C HIS A 20 52.25 5.58 22.43
N SER A 21 52.61 5.01 23.58
CA SER A 21 52.97 3.60 23.70
C SER A 21 51.77 2.67 23.45
N CYS A 22 50.55 3.03 23.87
CA CYS A 22 49.34 2.28 23.51
C CYS A 22 49.03 2.34 22.01
N PHE A 23 49.29 3.48 21.37
CA PHE A 23 49.13 3.65 19.92
C PHE A 23 50.16 2.83 19.12
N MET A 24 51.43 2.84 19.55
CA MET A 24 52.46 1.99 18.98
C MET A 24 52.15 0.49 19.18
N ALA A 25 51.67 0.11 20.36
CA ALA A 25 51.22 -1.25 20.62
C ALA A 25 50.06 -1.68 19.70
N MET A 26 49.14 -0.76 19.36
CA MET A 26 48.08 -1.00 18.37
C MET A 26 48.65 -1.21 16.95
N LEU A 27 49.71 -0.49 16.57
CA LEU A 27 50.41 -0.66 15.30
C LEU A 27 51.31 -1.91 15.25
N GLY A 28 51.42 -2.64 16.37
CA GLY A 28 52.23 -3.84 16.47
C GLY A 28 53.69 -3.58 16.86
N SER A 29 54.06 -2.35 17.26
CA SER A 29 55.35 -2.03 17.85
C SER A 29 55.22 -1.94 19.37
N TRP A 30 55.54 -3.03 20.07
CA TRP A 30 55.58 -3.05 21.53
C TRP A 30 56.88 -3.67 22.04
N ASP A 31 57.37 -3.15 23.17
CA ASP A 31 58.53 -3.71 23.87
C ASP A 31 58.06 -4.74 24.90
N TRP A 32 58.23 -6.03 24.59
CA TRP A 32 57.89 -7.13 25.48
C TRP A 32 58.88 -7.30 26.63
N ASP A 33 60.15 -6.94 26.42
CA ASP A 33 61.22 -7.15 27.39
C ASP A 33 61.08 -6.17 28.57
N ASP A 34 60.63 -4.95 28.30
CA ASP A 34 60.29 -3.96 29.33
C ASP A 34 59.02 -4.35 30.10
N MET A 35 58.01 -4.91 29.41
CA MET A 35 56.75 -5.33 30.03
C MET A 35 56.94 -6.57 30.94
N LYS A 36 57.85 -7.47 30.58
CA LYS A 36 58.13 -8.72 31.32
C LYS A 36 58.74 -8.46 32.70
N GLN A 37 59.53 -7.39 32.86
CA GLN A 37 60.22 -7.04 34.11
C GLN A 37 59.26 -6.71 35.25
N ILE A 38 58.04 -6.26 34.93
CA ILE A 38 57.02 -5.84 35.89
C ILE A 38 56.17 -7.02 36.39
N GLY A 39 56.18 -8.14 35.64
CA GLY A 39 55.53 -9.39 36.00
C GLY A 39 54.82 -10.04 34.82
N LEU A 40 55.28 -11.24 34.45
CA LEU A 40 54.81 -12.02 33.30
C LEU A 40 53.29 -12.16 33.21
N ILE A 41 52.62 -12.50 34.31
CA ILE A 41 51.18 -12.82 34.31
C ILE A 41 50.33 -11.55 34.15
N ARG A 42 50.71 -10.45 34.83
CA ARG A 42 49.98 -9.18 34.78
C ARG A 42 50.15 -8.50 33.42
N ALA A 43 51.38 -8.50 32.89
CA ALA A 43 51.71 -8.02 31.56
C ALA A 43 50.94 -8.78 30.47
N PHE A 44 50.96 -10.11 30.52
CA PHE A 44 50.27 -10.96 29.55
C PHE A 44 48.76 -10.73 29.55
N LEU A 45 48.13 -10.71 30.73
CA LEU A 45 46.68 -10.55 30.84
C LEU A 45 46.23 -9.16 30.38
N TRP A 46 46.97 -8.10 30.73
CA TRP A 46 46.68 -6.75 30.24
C TRP A 46 46.88 -6.64 28.72
N PHE A 47 48.00 -7.12 28.20
CA PHE A 47 48.32 -7.05 26.78
C PHE A 47 47.32 -7.84 25.92
N PHE A 48 46.99 -9.06 26.33
CA PHE A 48 46.03 -9.91 25.62
C PHE A 48 44.63 -9.30 25.61
N THR A 49 44.15 -8.81 26.76
CA THR A 49 42.82 -8.18 26.84
C THR A 49 42.78 -6.86 26.07
N PHE A 50 43.81 -6.02 26.17
CA PHE A 50 43.94 -4.78 25.40
C PHE A 50 43.93 -5.06 23.89
N MET A 51 44.76 -6.00 23.42
CA MET A 51 44.85 -6.31 22.00
C MET A 51 43.57 -6.95 21.46
N LEU A 52 42.94 -7.86 22.20
CA LEU A 52 41.67 -8.48 21.81
C LEU A 52 40.56 -7.43 21.69
N ILE A 53 40.42 -6.55 22.67
CA ILE A 53 39.41 -5.47 22.65
C ILE A 53 39.70 -4.49 21.52
N MET A 54 40.95 -4.06 21.32
CA MET A 54 41.30 -3.11 20.26
C MET A 54 41.09 -3.70 18.87
N VAL A 55 41.51 -4.94 18.62
CA VAL A 55 41.28 -5.61 17.32
C VAL A 55 39.78 -5.78 17.07
N MET A 56 39.03 -6.30 18.04
CA MET A 56 37.58 -6.48 17.87
C MET A 56 36.85 -5.14 17.70
N LEU A 57 37.18 -4.10 18.46
CA LEU A 57 36.50 -2.81 18.33
C LEU A 57 36.91 -2.06 17.07
N LEU A 58 38.21 -1.91 16.80
CA LEU A 58 38.68 -1.14 15.65
C LEU A 58 38.34 -1.83 14.33
N LEU A 59 38.53 -3.15 14.22
CA LEU A 59 38.21 -3.87 13.00
C LEU A 59 36.71 -3.88 12.74
N ASN A 60 35.89 -4.18 13.75
CA ASN A 60 34.45 -4.27 13.54
C ASN A 60 33.82 -2.89 13.30
N MET A 61 34.29 -1.82 13.95
CA MET A 61 33.81 -0.46 13.68
C MET A 61 34.28 0.04 12.31
N LEU A 62 35.53 -0.22 11.91
CA LEU A 62 36.03 0.15 10.60
C LEU A 62 35.28 -0.57 9.49
N LEU A 63 35.07 -1.88 9.62
CA LEU A 63 34.30 -2.67 8.67
C LEU A 63 32.85 -2.17 8.59
N ALA A 64 32.22 -1.85 9.73
CA ALA A 64 30.87 -1.29 9.74
C ALA A 64 30.79 0.03 8.98
N ILE A 65 31.73 0.96 9.20
CA ILE A 65 31.77 2.26 8.49
C ILE A 65 32.00 2.05 6.99
N ILE A 66 32.91 1.15 6.60
CA ILE A 66 33.20 0.87 5.19
C ILE A 66 31.97 0.23 4.51
N MET A 67 31.31 -0.73 5.16
CA MET A 67 30.11 -1.36 4.62
C MET A 67 28.96 -0.38 4.47
N GLU A 68 28.77 0.52 5.44
CA GLU A 68 27.76 1.58 5.37
C GLU A 68 28.04 2.52 4.18
N ALA A 69 29.26 3.03 4.06
CA ALA A 69 29.63 3.90 2.95
C ALA A 69 29.50 3.21 1.58
N TYR A 70 29.92 1.94 1.49
CA TYR A 70 29.80 1.14 0.27
C TYR A 70 28.33 0.89 -0.10
N SER A 71 27.49 0.55 0.87
CA SER A 71 26.06 0.32 0.67
C SER A 71 25.35 1.59 0.20
N GLN A 72 25.65 2.75 0.77
CA GLN A 72 25.09 4.03 0.33
C GLN A 72 25.43 4.33 -1.14
N VAL A 73 26.70 4.17 -1.54
CA VAL A 73 27.11 4.39 -2.94
C VAL A 73 26.46 3.38 -3.88
N LYS A 74 26.37 2.12 -3.47
CA LYS A 74 25.71 1.07 -4.26
C LYS A 74 24.21 1.31 -4.40
N GLY A 75 23.52 1.74 -3.34
CA GLY A 75 22.09 2.04 -3.37
C GLY A 75 21.74 3.22 -4.29
N LEU A 76 22.63 4.21 -4.41
CA LEU A 76 22.49 5.28 -5.40
C LEU A 76 22.64 4.74 -6.83
N ALA A 77 23.56 3.80 -7.05
CA ALA A 77 23.82 3.21 -8.36
C ALA A 77 22.77 2.16 -8.79
N GLU A 78 22.15 1.42 -7.86
CA GLU A 78 21.12 0.40 -8.16
C GLU A 78 19.83 1.01 -8.72
N ASN A 79 19.52 2.26 -8.35
CA ASN A 79 18.38 3.00 -8.89
C ASN A 79 18.65 3.60 -10.28
N GLU A 80 19.91 3.62 -10.72
CA GLU A 80 20.24 3.95 -12.09
C GLU A 80 20.24 2.66 -12.93
N PRO A 81 19.48 2.61 -14.05
CA PRO A 81 19.64 1.50 -14.98
C PRO A 81 21.10 1.38 -15.37
N SER A 82 21.56 0.14 -15.58
CA SER A 82 22.96 -0.11 -15.95
C SER A 82 23.39 0.84 -17.08
N LEU A 83 24.63 1.33 -17.03
CA LEU A 83 25.13 2.29 -18.02
C LEU A 83 24.92 1.80 -19.47
N ALA A 84 25.04 0.49 -19.70
CA ALA A 84 24.74 -0.13 -21.00
C ALA A 84 23.26 0.02 -21.40
N MET A 85 22.33 -0.22 -20.48
CA MET A 85 20.89 -0.02 -20.69
C MET A 85 20.55 1.47 -20.87
N GLN A 86 21.23 2.38 -20.15
CA GLN A 86 21.09 3.82 -20.37
C GLN A 86 21.53 4.22 -21.78
N ILE A 87 22.67 3.73 -22.24
CA ILE A 87 23.18 4.01 -23.59
C ILE A 87 22.24 3.42 -24.64
N GLU A 88 21.76 2.19 -24.45
CA GLU A 88 20.79 1.56 -25.36
C GLU A 88 19.51 2.40 -25.46
N THR A 89 18.96 2.82 -24.32
CA THR A 89 17.76 3.66 -24.30
C THR A 89 18.01 5.04 -24.90
N MET A 90 19.19 5.65 -24.72
CA MET A 90 19.57 6.90 -25.38
C MET A 90 19.69 6.74 -26.89
N ILE A 91 20.36 5.70 -27.39
CA ILE A 91 20.51 5.43 -28.82
C ILE A 91 19.14 5.14 -29.44
N ARG A 92 18.30 4.33 -28.77
CA ARG A 92 16.92 4.07 -29.20
C ARG A 92 16.10 5.36 -29.27
N ARG A 93 16.17 6.22 -28.25
CA ARG A 93 15.51 7.54 -28.24
C ARG A 93 16.04 8.46 -29.33
N PHE A 94 17.35 8.43 -29.60
CA PHE A 94 17.96 9.22 -30.66
C PHE A 94 17.49 8.77 -32.05
N GLN A 95 17.42 7.46 -32.30
CA GLN A 95 16.87 6.91 -33.53
C GLN A 95 15.38 7.27 -33.69
N GLN A 96 14.58 7.18 -32.63
CA GLN A 96 13.16 7.58 -32.64
C GLN A 96 12.99 9.08 -32.93
N ASN A 97 13.81 9.94 -32.33
CA ASN A 97 13.81 11.38 -32.60
C ASN A 97 14.22 11.68 -34.05
N ARG A 98 15.22 10.98 -34.59
CA ARG A 98 15.67 11.17 -35.99
C ARG A 98 14.65 10.66 -37.02
N ARG A 99 13.78 9.72 -36.62
CA ARG A 99 12.64 9.23 -37.42
C ARG A 99 11.38 10.08 -37.28
N GLY A 100 11.38 11.10 -36.43
CA GLY A 100 10.20 11.95 -36.18
C GLY A 100 9.08 11.25 -35.41
N GLU A 101 9.35 10.10 -34.78
CA GLU A 101 8.36 9.33 -34.03
C GLU A 101 8.07 9.93 -32.65
N ARG A 102 8.85 10.93 -32.21
CA ARG A 102 8.63 11.66 -30.95
C ARG A 102 9.09 13.12 -31.02
N VAL A 103 8.31 14.01 -30.41
CA VAL A 103 8.62 15.45 -30.24
C VAL A 103 9.09 15.71 -28.80
N ARG A 104 10.02 16.65 -28.56
CA ARG A 104 10.48 16.95 -27.20
C ARG A 104 9.43 17.79 -26.47
N LEU A 105 9.36 17.66 -25.14
CA LEU A 105 8.39 18.42 -24.33
C LEU A 105 8.58 19.94 -24.44
N LYS A 106 9.82 20.40 -24.62
CA LYS A 106 10.15 21.82 -24.87
C LYS A 106 9.53 22.35 -26.17
N ASP A 107 9.48 21.52 -27.20
CA ASP A 107 8.92 21.90 -28.50
C ASP A 107 7.38 21.95 -28.42
N ILE A 108 6.77 21.03 -27.65
CA ILE A 108 5.33 21.04 -27.34
C ILE A 108 4.97 22.33 -26.58
N TRP A 109 5.75 22.69 -25.55
CA TRP A 109 5.58 23.92 -24.81
C TRP A 109 5.69 25.15 -25.71
N ALA A 110 6.74 25.22 -26.53
CA ALA A 110 6.95 26.35 -27.45
C ALA A 110 5.82 26.50 -28.47
N ALA A 111 5.24 25.39 -28.95
CA ALA A 111 4.10 25.41 -29.86
C ALA A 111 2.82 25.93 -29.19
N LEU A 112 2.56 25.52 -27.94
CA LEU A 112 1.44 26.05 -27.14
C LEU A 112 1.63 27.54 -26.83
N LEU A 113 2.85 27.94 -26.46
CA LEU A 113 3.18 29.34 -26.18
C LEU A 113 3.01 30.22 -27.42
N LYS A 114 3.41 29.73 -28.60
CA LYS A 114 3.21 30.44 -29.86
C LYS A 114 1.72 30.60 -30.20
N TYR A 115 0.89 29.61 -29.86
CA TYR A 115 -0.56 29.68 -30.08
C TYR A 115 -1.21 30.75 -29.20
N GLU A 116 -0.73 30.94 -27.97
CA GLU A 116 -1.23 31.94 -27.01
C GLU A 116 -0.50 33.30 -27.11
N ASN A 117 0.05 33.65 -28.28
CA ASN A 117 0.75 34.92 -28.54
C ASN A 117 1.98 35.21 -27.66
N HIS A 118 2.71 34.17 -27.23
CA HIS A 118 3.90 34.28 -26.38
C HIS A 118 3.66 34.85 -24.97
N ASP A 119 2.42 34.76 -24.47
CA ASP A 119 2.08 35.13 -23.10
C ASP A 119 2.01 33.89 -22.20
N ASP A 120 3.07 33.64 -21.44
CA ASP A 120 3.17 32.51 -20.50
C ASP A 120 2.12 32.61 -19.38
N ASP A 121 1.86 33.82 -18.87
CA ASP A 121 0.96 34.04 -17.73
C ASP A 121 -0.50 33.84 -18.14
N ALA A 122 -0.89 34.33 -19.32
CA ALA A 122 -2.22 34.07 -19.86
C ALA A 122 -2.44 32.59 -20.17
N MET A 123 -1.42 31.90 -20.70
CA MET A 123 -1.51 30.47 -21.01
C MET A 123 -1.71 29.62 -19.75
N LEU A 124 -0.96 29.89 -18.68
CA LEU A 124 -1.04 29.13 -17.43
C LEU A 124 -2.35 29.37 -16.66
N ARG A 125 -2.95 30.56 -16.80
CA ARG A 125 -4.24 30.88 -16.17
C ARG A 125 -5.44 30.42 -17.00
N SER A 126 -5.23 29.96 -18.23
CA SER A 126 -6.33 29.55 -19.09
C SER A 126 -6.98 28.26 -18.56
N GLU A 127 -8.29 28.28 -18.35
CA GLU A 127 -9.09 27.08 -18.00
C GLU A 127 -9.45 26.24 -19.23
N ARG A 128 -8.75 26.44 -20.35
CA ARG A 128 -9.05 25.77 -21.61
C ARG A 128 -8.70 24.29 -21.51
N LEU A 129 -9.70 23.44 -21.76
CA LEU A 129 -9.49 21.99 -21.82
C LEU A 129 -8.60 21.61 -23.00
N LEU A 130 -7.47 20.94 -22.70
CA LEU A 130 -6.53 20.43 -23.71
C LEU A 130 -6.88 18.99 -24.09
N PHE A 131 -7.39 18.81 -25.32
CA PHE A 131 -7.66 17.48 -25.86
C PHE A 131 -6.45 16.94 -26.66
N PRO A 132 -6.26 15.62 -26.75
CA PRO A 132 -5.18 15.04 -27.56
C PRO A 132 -5.24 15.46 -29.03
N ARG A 133 -6.43 15.73 -29.59
CA ARG A 133 -6.62 16.22 -30.96
C ARG A 133 -6.05 17.64 -31.13
N PHE A 134 -6.33 18.51 -30.17
CA PHE A 134 -5.84 19.89 -30.16
C PHE A 134 -4.31 19.96 -30.18
N LEU A 135 -3.63 19.08 -29.45
CA LEU A 135 -2.15 19.01 -29.49
C LEU A 135 -1.62 18.57 -30.86
N VAL A 136 -2.32 17.68 -31.56
CA VAL A 136 -1.91 17.24 -32.91
C VAL A 136 -2.05 18.37 -33.93
N ASP A 137 -3.05 19.24 -33.76
CA ASP A 137 -3.28 20.36 -34.68
C ASP A 137 -2.27 21.50 -34.47
N ILE A 138 -1.83 21.74 -33.24
CA ILE A 138 -0.91 22.84 -32.90
C ILE A 138 0.56 22.44 -33.02
N VAL A 139 0.91 21.22 -32.63
CA VAL A 139 2.30 20.77 -32.59
C VAL A 139 2.65 20.05 -33.89
N PRO A 140 3.62 20.56 -34.70
CA PRO A 140 3.99 19.93 -35.95
C PRO A 140 4.61 18.55 -35.71
N GLY A 141 4.00 17.51 -36.28
CA GLY A 141 4.58 16.15 -36.31
C GLY A 141 4.45 15.35 -35.01
N ILE A 142 3.62 15.76 -34.04
CA ILE A 142 3.38 14.94 -32.85
C ILE A 142 2.50 13.72 -33.17
N PRO A 143 2.88 12.50 -32.79
CA PRO A 143 2.00 11.35 -32.93
C PRO A 143 0.89 11.38 -31.87
N LYS A 144 -0.32 10.96 -32.25
CA LYS A 144 -1.50 10.92 -31.38
C LYS A 144 -1.27 10.11 -30.10
N SER A 145 -0.50 9.02 -30.18
CA SER A 145 -0.13 8.18 -29.03
C SER A 145 0.75 8.94 -28.03
N GLN A 146 1.66 9.77 -28.51
CA GLN A 146 2.47 10.63 -27.64
C GLN A 146 1.61 11.74 -27.02
N ALA A 147 0.77 12.40 -27.81
CA ALA A 147 -0.10 13.47 -27.30
C ALA A 147 -0.99 12.96 -26.16
N LEU A 148 -1.62 11.78 -26.35
CA LEU A 148 -2.41 11.12 -25.29
C LEU A 148 -1.56 10.85 -24.05
N ARG A 149 -0.42 10.18 -24.22
CA ARG A 149 0.46 9.82 -23.09
C ARG A 149 0.94 11.05 -22.33
N THR A 150 1.37 12.10 -23.04
CA THR A 150 1.83 13.34 -22.42
C THR A 150 0.71 13.99 -21.61
N LEU A 151 -0.50 14.07 -22.13
CA LEU A 151 -1.64 14.61 -21.39
C LEU A 151 -2.02 13.75 -20.17
N THR A 152 -2.02 12.43 -20.31
CA THR A 152 -2.27 11.52 -19.17
C THR A 152 -1.22 11.71 -18.08
N THR A 153 0.07 11.65 -18.43
CA THR A 153 1.15 11.85 -17.46
C THR A 153 1.11 13.24 -16.82
N SER A 154 0.76 14.28 -17.57
CA SER A 154 0.57 15.63 -17.02
C SER A 154 -0.61 15.71 -16.06
N LYS A 155 -1.72 15.04 -16.36
CA LYS A 155 -2.87 14.94 -15.46
C LYS A 155 -2.49 14.19 -14.19
N ASP A 156 -1.86 13.04 -14.29
CA ASP A 156 -1.46 12.24 -13.13
C ASP A 156 -0.49 13.02 -12.23
N ALA A 157 0.43 13.80 -12.82
CA ALA A 157 1.34 14.67 -12.08
C ALA A 157 0.61 15.82 -11.37
N TRP A 158 -0.43 16.38 -11.99
CA TRP A 158 -1.28 17.39 -11.35
C TRP A 158 -2.10 16.78 -10.22
N ASP A 159 -2.73 15.62 -10.46
CA ASP A 159 -3.49 14.87 -9.45
C ASP A 159 -2.59 14.50 -8.26
N ALA A 160 -1.34 14.09 -8.48
CA ALA A 160 -0.41 13.78 -7.38
C ALA A 160 -0.06 14.99 -6.50
N ILE A 161 -0.11 16.21 -7.04
CA ILE A 161 0.17 17.45 -6.30
C ILE A 161 -1.11 17.99 -5.63
N ASN A 162 -2.25 17.82 -6.30
CA ASN A 162 -3.53 18.43 -5.92
C ASN A 162 -4.48 17.47 -5.19
N GLN A 163 -4.20 16.16 -5.16
CA GLN A 163 -4.95 15.22 -4.33
C GLN A 163 -4.75 15.58 -2.87
N GLU A 164 -5.87 15.80 -2.18
CA GLU A 164 -5.85 15.93 -0.73
C GLU A 164 -5.26 14.65 -0.12
N PRO A 165 -4.40 14.77 0.91
CA PRO A 165 -3.83 13.62 1.59
C PRO A 165 -4.97 12.72 2.08
N PHE A 166 -4.79 11.41 1.87
CA PHE A 166 -5.74 10.39 2.29
C PHE A 166 -6.19 10.59 3.75
N ASP A 167 -7.45 10.98 3.96
CA ASP A 167 -8.05 11.09 5.29
C ASP A 167 -8.77 9.78 5.64
N PRO A 168 -8.31 9.02 6.66
CA PRO A 168 -8.95 7.78 7.08
C PRO A 168 -10.40 7.96 7.53
N LYS A 169 -10.84 9.18 7.88
CA LYS A 169 -12.24 9.45 8.25
C LYS A 169 -13.20 9.34 7.07
N VAL A 170 -12.78 9.77 5.88
CA VAL A 170 -13.58 9.64 4.65
C VAL A 170 -13.72 8.17 4.25
N LEU A 171 -12.68 7.37 4.50
CA LEU A 171 -12.76 5.93 4.31
C LEU A 171 -13.75 5.28 5.29
N GLN A 172 -13.76 5.71 6.55
CA GLN A 172 -14.64 5.16 7.58
C GLN A 172 -16.12 5.30 7.21
N GLU A 173 -16.54 6.47 6.71
CA GLU A 173 -17.92 6.68 6.25
C GLU A 173 -18.28 5.76 5.08
N THR A 174 -17.34 5.61 4.14
CA THR A 174 -17.54 4.73 2.98
C THR A 174 -17.65 3.26 3.40
N LEU A 175 -16.82 2.84 4.36
CA LEU A 175 -16.84 1.50 4.94
C LEU A 175 -18.15 1.22 5.69
N GLN A 176 -18.62 2.16 6.51
CA GLN A 176 -19.91 2.05 7.20
C GLN A 176 -21.07 1.91 6.21
N ARG A 177 -21.04 2.66 5.11
CA ARG A 177 -22.05 2.53 4.05
C ARG A 177 -22.00 1.17 3.37
N THR A 178 -20.81 0.61 3.15
CA THR A 178 -20.69 -0.75 2.60
C THR A 178 -21.14 -1.83 3.57
N GLU A 179 -20.86 -1.67 4.86
CA GLU A 179 -21.33 -2.54 5.94
C GLU A 179 -22.86 -2.58 5.99
N GLN A 180 -23.51 -1.41 6.04
CA GLN A 180 -24.98 -1.32 6.01
C GLN A 180 -25.59 -1.98 4.76
N ARG A 181 -24.92 -1.93 3.60
CA ARG A 181 -25.39 -2.61 2.39
C ARG A 181 -25.27 -4.12 2.47
N LEU A 182 -24.22 -4.62 3.11
CA LEU A 182 -24.04 -6.05 3.35
C LEU A 182 -25.11 -6.56 4.31
N ASP A 183 -25.39 -5.83 5.40
CA ASP A 183 -26.44 -6.20 6.37
C ASP A 183 -27.81 -6.28 5.69
N ASN A 184 -28.17 -5.28 4.89
CA ASN A 184 -29.41 -5.30 4.13
C ASN A 184 -29.47 -6.46 3.13
N MET A 185 -28.35 -6.80 2.49
CA MET A 185 -28.28 -7.93 1.57
C MET A 185 -28.49 -9.27 2.30
N VAL A 186 -27.89 -9.43 3.48
CA VAL A 186 -28.07 -10.61 4.34
C VAL A 186 -29.53 -10.71 4.79
N LEU A 187 -30.14 -9.60 5.26
CA LEU A 187 -31.55 -9.57 5.65
C LEU A 187 -32.50 -9.92 4.48
N CYS A 188 -32.22 -9.41 3.28
CA CYS A 188 -32.98 -9.80 2.10
C CYS A 188 -32.80 -11.29 1.78
N ALA A 189 -31.59 -11.84 1.93
CA ALA A 189 -31.32 -13.24 1.66
C ALA A 189 -32.01 -14.17 2.68
N THR A 190 -32.00 -13.83 3.96
CA THR A 190 -32.69 -14.60 5.01
C THR A 190 -34.20 -14.55 4.82
N TRP A 191 -34.76 -13.37 4.51
CA TRP A 191 -36.18 -13.22 4.20
C TRP A 191 -36.60 -14.03 2.96
N LEU A 192 -35.78 -14.02 1.91
CA LEU A 192 -36.06 -14.79 0.70
C LEU A 192 -36.00 -16.29 0.99
N GLY A 193 -35.05 -16.73 1.81
CA GLY A 193 -34.91 -18.11 2.26
C GLY A 193 -36.13 -18.60 3.04
N SER A 194 -36.63 -17.82 4.01
CA SER A 194 -37.83 -18.18 4.76
C SER A 194 -39.09 -18.18 3.89
N LYS A 195 -39.21 -17.24 2.94
CA LYS A 195 -40.30 -17.23 1.97
C LYS A 195 -40.27 -18.43 1.03
N PHE A 196 -39.10 -18.85 0.57
CA PHE A 196 -38.98 -20.06 -0.23
C PHE A 196 -39.36 -21.31 0.56
N ALA A 197 -38.93 -21.43 1.82
CA ALA A 197 -39.34 -22.55 2.68
C ALA A 197 -40.87 -22.60 2.88
N ALA A 198 -41.51 -21.45 3.07
CA ALA A 198 -42.97 -21.36 3.19
C ALA A 198 -43.68 -21.79 1.89
N TYR A 199 -43.17 -21.37 0.72
CA TYR A 199 -43.72 -21.81 -0.56
C TYR A 199 -43.50 -23.29 -0.84
N GLU A 200 -42.36 -23.84 -0.43
CA GLU A 200 -42.05 -25.27 -0.55
C GLU A 200 -43.01 -26.10 0.32
N GLN A 201 -43.30 -25.65 1.54
CA GLN A 201 -44.28 -26.27 2.43
C GLN A 201 -45.73 -26.17 1.90
N GLU A 202 -46.11 -25.04 1.29
CA GLU A 202 -47.40 -24.90 0.60
C GLU A 202 -47.50 -25.79 -0.65
N LEU A 203 -46.39 -26.03 -1.35
CA LEU A 203 -46.33 -26.91 -2.52
C LEU A 203 -46.48 -28.40 -2.14
N GLU A 204 -45.87 -28.80 -1.01
CA GLU A 204 -45.98 -30.15 -0.45
C GLU A 204 -47.38 -30.45 0.13
N ALA A 205 -48.12 -29.43 0.55
CA ALA A 205 -49.45 -29.58 1.16
C ALA A 205 -50.59 -29.93 0.17
N GLY A 206 -50.40 -29.82 -1.14
CA GLY A 206 -51.42 -30.14 -2.16
C GLY A 206 -52.65 -29.19 -2.17
N PRO A 207 -53.47 -29.19 -3.24
CA PRO A 207 -54.36 -28.07 -3.55
C PRO A 207 -55.62 -28.02 -2.67
N GLN A 208 -55.80 -26.92 -1.94
CA GLN A 208 -57.11 -26.53 -1.40
C GLN A 208 -57.85 -25.63 -2.41
N VAL A 209 -59.03 -26.07 -2.86
CA VAL A 209 -59.94 -25.32 -3.73
C VAL A 209 -60.56 -24.14 -2.95
N GLY A 210 -60.31 -22.90 -3.39
CA GLY A 210 -60.67 -21.64 -2.68
C GLY A 210 -62.11 -21.12 -2.88
N PRO A 211 -62.40 -19.83 -2.63
CA PRO A 211 -63.60 -19.16 -3.12
C PRO A 211 -63.33 -18.16 -4.26
N GLN A 212 -64.33 -18.06 -5.12
CA GLN A 212 -64.36 -17.51 -6.48
C GLN A 212 -64.11 -15.99 -6.59
N VAL A 213 -63.31 -15.60 -7.58
CA VAL A 213 -63.44 -14.28 -8.22
C VAL A 213 -64.27 -14.47 -9.49
N SER A 214 -65.52 -13.96 -9.45
CA SER A 214 -66.40 -13.86 -10.59
C SER A 214 -65.87 -12.80 -11.56
N ASN A 215 -65.69 -13.19 -12.83
CA ASN A 215 -65.36 -12.30 -13.93
C ASN A 215 -66.46 -11.25 -14.16
N LYS A 216 -66.07 -9.99 -14.25
CA LYS A 216 -66.71 -9.05 -15.19
C LYS A 216 -65.66 -8.05 -15.67
N GLY A 217 -65.31 -8.15 -16.94
CA GLY A 217 -64.52 -7.14 -17.61
C GLY A 217 -65.32 -5.83 -17.70
N ASP A 218 -64.60 -4.72 -17.77
CA ASP A 218 -64.70 -3.83 -18.93
C ASP A 218 -63.57 -2.79 -18.86
N SER A 219 -63.35 -2.22 -20.02
CA SER A 219 -62.29 -1.34 -20.45
C SER A 219 -62.26 0.04 -19.77
N PHE A 220 -61.07 0.65 -19.88
CA PHE A 220 -60.85 2.07 -20.18
C PHE A 220 -61.47 3.16 -19.29
N ALA A 221 -60.55 3.86 -18.61
CA ALA A 221 -60.52 5.30 -18.30
C ALA A 221 -61.15 5.86 -17.01
N ASP A 222 -60.34 6.79 -16.48
CA ASP A 222 -60.62 7.96 -15.64
C ASP A 222 -60.68 7.84 -14.10
N ASP A 223 -59.57 8.35 -13.52
CA ASP A 223 -59.43 9.08 -12.25
C ASP A 223 -60.58 10.10 -11.99
N PRO A 224 -60.73 10.76 -10.82
CA PRO A 224 -60.01 10.63 -9.54
C PRO A 224 -60.96 10.69 -8.31
N THR A 225 -60.39 11.00 -7.14
CA THR A 225 -60.94 11.81 -6.01
C THR A 225 -61.28 11.10 -4.69
N ALA A 226 -60.57 11.55 -3.65
CA ALA A 226 -61.02 11.78 -2.27
C ALA A 226 -61.40 10.56 -1.42
N SER A 227 -60.62 10.23 -0.39
CA SER A 227 -60.60 10.88 0.94
C SER A 227 -61.46 10.12 1.94
N GLY A 228 -60.93 9.86 3.14
CA GLY A 228 -61.77 9.60 4.31
C GLY A 228 -61.35 8.44 5.19
N THR A 229 -60.31 8.68 5.99
CA THR A 229 -60.21 8.37 7.44
C THR A 229 -61.24 7.45 8.12
N LEU A 230 -60.67 6.45 8.81
CA LEU A 230 -60.92 5.98 10.19
C LEU A 230 -62.27 5.34 10.56
N LYS A 231 -62.20 4.07 11.01
CA LYS A 231 -62.69 3.70 12.34
C LYS A 231 -62.06 2.40 12.88
N GLU A 232 -61.70 2.49 14.15
CA GLU A 232 -61.05 1.50 15.02
C GLU A 232 -61.90 0.25 15.30
N GLY A 233 -61.22 -0.84 15.68
CA GLY A 233 -61.85 -1.99 16.30
C GLY A 233 -60.86 -3.03 16.83
N GLY A 234 -60.34 -2.81 18.05
CA GLY A 234 -60.10 -3.82 19.09
C GLY A 234 -59.10 -4.98 18.86
N ARG A 235 -57.99 -4.96 19.61
CA ARG A 235 -57.07 -6.10 19.86
C ARG A 235 -57.76 -7.31 20.51
N PRO A 236 -57.19 -8.51 20.30
CA PRO A 236 -56.76 -9.31 21.45
C PRO A 236 -55.32 -9.84 21.33
N ASN A 237 -54.56 -9.68 22.43
CA ASN A 237 -53.32 -10.34 22.87
C ASN A 237 -52.17 -10.56 21.85
N GLU A 238 -51.17 -9.67 21.90
CA GLU A 238 -49.93 -9.70 21.10
C GLU A 238 -48.71 -10.33 21.84
N ASP A 239 -48.85 -10.70 23.12
CA ASP A 239 -47.66 -10.96 23.97
C ASP A 239 -47.15 -12.42 23.94
N ALA A 240 -47.90 -13.38 23.37
CA ALA A 240 -47.50 -14.80 23.36
C ALA A 240 -46.94 -15.30 22.01
N GLU A 241 -47.30 -14.65 20.89
CA GLU A 241 -46.78 -15.00 19.56
C GLU A 241 -45.44 -14.30 19.26
N GLN A 242 -45.13 -13.17 19.93
CA GLN A 242 -43.85 -12.46 19.76
C GLN A 242 -42.64 -13.19 20.36
N GLU A 243 -42.82 -13.96 21.45
CA GLU A 243 -41.70 -14.69 22.07
C GLU A 243 -41.28 -15.95 21.28
N GLU A 244 -42.22 -16.64 20.60
CA GLU A 244 -41.89 -17.78 19.73
C GLU A 244 -41.17 -17.32 18.45
N ASP A 245 -41.67 -16.25 17.80
CA ASP A 245 -41.05 -15.68 16.59
C ASP A 245 -39.65 -15.08 16.86
N GLU A 246 -39.42 -14.43 18.00
CA GLU A 246 -38.08 -13.93 18.36
C GLU A 246 -37.07 -15.06 18.60
N SER A 247 -37.51 -16.18 19.18
CA SER A 247 -36.64 -17.33 19.44
C SER A 247 -36.20 -18.06 18.17
N ASP A 248 -37.12 -18.19 17.19
CA ASP A 248 -36.85 -18.80 15.89
C ASP A 248 -35.98 -17.88 15.00
N ILE A 249 -36.18 -16.56 15.09
CA ILE A 249 -35.31 -15.57 14.43
C ILE A 249 -33.90 -15.61 15.02
N GLN A 250 -33.77 -15.72 16.34
CA GLN A 250 -32.46 -15.81 17.01
C GLN A 250 -31.71 -17.09 16.62
N GLY A 251 -32.42 -18.23 16.54
CA GLY A 251 -31.86 -19.50 16.07
C GLY A 251 -31.42 -19.45 14.60
N ALA A 252 -32.21 -18.80 13.73
CA ALA A 252 -31.84 -18.59 12.34
C ALA A 252 -30.61 -17.69 12.18
N ILE A 253 -30.46 -16.67 13.03
CA ILE A 253 -29.28 -15.79 13.06
C ILE A 253 -28.02 -16.56 13.47
N GLU A 254 -28.10 -17.46 14.46
CA GLU A 254 -26.96 -18.29 14.87
C GLU A 254 -26.53 -19.27 13.77
N ALA A 255 -27.47 -19.92 13.10
CA ALA A 255 -27.17 -20.81 11.97
C ALA A 255 -26.50 -20.07 10.80
N VAL A 256 -26.96 -18.86 10.48
CA VAL A 256 -26.34 -18.03 9.43
C VAL A 256 -24.96 -17.54 9.84
N LYS A 257 -24.75 -17.23 11.12
CA LYS A 257 -23.44 -16.84 11.64
C LYS A 257 -22.41 -17.97 11.52
N GLU A 258 -22.82 -19.21 11.76
CA GLU A 258 -21.97 -20.39 11.60
C GLU A 258 -21.57 -20.61 10.14
N ILE A 259 -22.54 -20.54 9.21
CA ILE A 259 -22.29 -20.67 7.76
C ILE A 259 -21.40 -19.52 7.25
N ALA A 260 -21.62 -18.29 7.72
CA ALA A 260 -20.78 -17.15 7.35
C ALA A 260 -19.35 -17.29 7.87
N GLN A 261 -19.16 -17.83 9.09
CA GLN A 261 -17.84 -18.11 9.66
C GLN A 261 -17.11 -19.21 8.89
N GLU A 262 -17.80 -20.26 8.47
CA GLU A 262 -17.22 -21.34 7.68
C GLU A 262 -16.78 -20.84 6.30
N ARG A 263 -17.63 -20.07 5.61
CA ARG A 263 -17.30 -19.50 4.28
C ARG A 263 -16.22 -18.42 4.32
N THR A 264 -16.17 -17.62 5.39
CA THR A 264 -15.10 -16.63 5.57
C THR A 264 -13.75 -17.30 5.87
N ALA A 265 -13.75 -18.43 6.59
CA ALA A 265 -12.56 -19.24 6.79
C ALA A 265 -12.05 -19.87 5.48
N GLU A 266 -12.95 -20.42 4.65
CA GLU A 266 -12.59 -20.95 3.32
C GLU A 266 -12.02 -19.87 2.39
N LEU A 267 -12.61 -18.67 2.39
CA LEU A 267 -12.12 -17.54 1.61
C LEU A 267 -10.75 -17.04 2.10
N ALA A 268 -10.54 -16.98 3.42
CA ALA A 268 -9.26 -16.59 3.99
C ALA A 268 -8.14 -17.57 3.62
N ASP A 269 -8.42 -18.87 3.65
CA ASP A 269 -7.48 -19.92 3.24
C ASP A 269 -7.17 -19.84 1.73
N GLY A 270 -8.19 -19.62 0.90
CA GLY A 270 -8.04 -19.39 -0.54
C GLY A 270 -7.15 -18.18 -0.84
N VAL A 271 -7.38 -17.05 -0.19
CA VAL A 271 -6.56 -15.83 -0.35
C VAL A 271 -5.12 -16.06 0.12
N ALA A 272 -4.91 -16.75 1.25
CA ALA A 272 -3.58 -17.07 1.75
C ALA A 272 -2.79 -17.95 0.77
N SER A 273 -3.45 -18.92 0.13
CA SER A 273 -2.83 -19.80 -0.87
C SER A 273 -2.36 -19.03 -2.11
N VAL A 274 -3.18 -18.11 -2.62
CA VAL A 274 -2.87 -17.27 -3.80
C VAL A 274 -1.74 -16.30 -3.48
N LEU A 275 -1.74 -15.69 -2.29
CA LEU A 275 -0.65 -14.83 -1.83
C LEU A 275 0.67 -15.58 -1.65
N GLY A 276 0.62 -16.82 -1.15
CA GLY A 276 1.80 -17.67 -1.04
C GLY A 276 2.36 -18.06 -2.42
N GLU A 277 1.50 -18.28 -3.42
CA GLU A 277 1.90 -18.60 -4.78
C GLU A 277 2.50 -17.38 -5.51
N GLU A 278 1.91 -16.20 -5.33
CA GLU A 278 2.43 -14.93 -5.86
C GLU A 278 3.76 -14.54 -5.20
N MET A 279 3.92 -14.70 -3.88
CA MET A 279 5.21 -14.45 -3.21
C MET A 279 6.32 -15.37 -3.73
N ARG A 280 6.03 -16.66 -3.93
CA ARG A 280 6.98 -17.59 -4.57
C ARG A 280 7.24 -17.27 -6.04
N GLY A 281 6.28 -16.65 -6.72
CA GLY A 281 6.45 -16.11 -8.07
C GLY A 281 7.38 -14.89 -8.09
N LEU A 282 7.28 -14.02 -7.10
CA LEU A 282 8.14 -12.84 -6.92
C LEU A 282 9.57 -13.23 -6.52
N GLU A 283 9.76 -14.19 -5.62
CA GLU A 283 11.08 -14.72 -5.27
C GLU A 283 11.79 -15.33 -6.49
N ARG A 284 11.06 -16.05 -7.36
CA ARG A 284 11.59 -16.59 -8.62
C ARG A 284 11.92 -15.51 -9.67
N ARG A 285 11.41 -14.29 -9.53
CA ARG A 285 11.74 -13.15 -10.40
C ARG A 285 12.89 -12.30 -9.86
N GLN A 286 13.23 -12.44 -8.58
CA GLN A 286 14.32 -11.69 -7.92
C GLN A 286 15.62 -12.49 -7.81
N ALA A 287 15.59 -13.82 -7.90
CA ALA A 287 16.76 -14.69 -8.05
C ALA A 287 17.15 -14.87 -9.52
#